data_AF-A0A7R9F724-F1
#
_entry.id   AF-A0A7R9F724-F1
#
_cell.length_a   1.000
_cell.length_b   1.000
_cell.length_c   1.000
_cell.angle_alpha   90.00
_cell.angle_beta   90.00
_cell.angle_gamma   90.00
#
_symmetry.space_group_name_H-M   'P 1'
#
loop_
_entity.id
_entity.type
_entity.pdbx_description
1 polymer ?
#
loop_
_entity_poly.entity_id
_entity_poly.type
_entity_poly.pdbx_seq_one_letter_code
_entity_poly.pdbx_strand_id
1 'polypeptide(L)'
;MRTLLLLSPALVATWLRRYLVNLSSKMVRTCVVMLVAVIFTGPAIDALKLPTYLAPCSRNDPNLDECSLKSALAGASSLFKGDRTYNIPALDPLRITKIKIEDTSADSTGLDITFNDLDVHGLSEAKIVKAKFDLKNKKINIDLTVETLMIKSKYVIDGKILILPIKGNGDCSLNLTNADIKVNLDYELVNKGDKEHMSVTGSKLDFDLGKLDIYFDNLFNGDKALGETLVPIAISIPGSRTALKLHSHVCRKWKAESASVSQRFTRSANEAVCFLMAAERMRCQTRMRTDLRRLVLRFDWLSRAEHLRQSGQSRDELNFSGTARADEAEILRMAYSSSRDSTNKFLNENWEVLAKDLGPFVAEGIAAAIKQIATGLMDKVPYEDFFPVSV
;
A
#
# COMPACT_ATOMS: atom_id res chain seq x y z
N MET A 1 -17.37 37.74 -8.85
CA MET A 1 -16.74 37.59 -10.19
C MET A 1 -17.31 36.37 -10.94
N ARG A 2 -18.65 36.20 -10.96
CA ARG A 2 -19.32 34.97 -11.46
C ARG A 2 -20.61 35.23 -12.27
N THR A 3 -20.84 36.45 -12.73
CA THR A 3 -22.11 36.87 -13.37
C THR A 3 -21.98 37.40 -14.80
N LEU A 4 -20.82 37.25 -15.45
CA LEU A 4 -20.57 37.82 -16.79
C LEU A 4 -20.58 36.80 -17.94
N LEU A 5 -20.79 35.51 -17.69
CA LEU A 5 -20.71 34.44 -18.70
C LEU A 5 -22.02 34.15 -19.45
N LEU A 6 -23.09 34.94 -19.27
CA LEU A 6 -24.40 34.74 -19.92
C LEU A 6 -24.86 35.91 -20.81
N LEU A 7 -23.96 36.83 -21.17
CA LEU A 7 -24.30 37.88 -22.13
C LEU A 7 -24.06 37.37 -23.55
N SER A 8 -25.08 37.50 -24.41
CA SER A 8 -24.96 37.18 -25.82
C SER A 8 -23.76 37.93 -26.44
N PRO A 9 -23.04 37.35 -27.42
CA PRO A 9 -21.88 37.98 -28.06
C PRO A 9 -22.17 39.41 -28.55
N ALA A 10 -23.41 39.67 -28.96
CA ALA A 10 -23.88 40.99 -29.40
C ALA A 10 -23.91 42.05 -28.27
N LEU A 11 -24.28 41.65 -27.05
CA LEU A 11 -24.31 42.54 -25.88
C LEU A 11 -22.90 42.84 -25.36
N VAL A 12 -22.01 41.85 -25.38
CA VAL A 12 -20.59 42.04 -25.04
C VAL A 12 -19.91 42.96 -26.05
N ALA A 13 -20.20 42.79 -27.35
CA ALA A 13 -19.67 43.64 -28.40
C ALA A 13 -20.14 45.11 -28.29
N THR A 14 -21.41 45.35 -27.98
CA THR A 14 -21.95 46.72 -27.79
C THR A 14 -21.42 47.39 -26.52
N TRP A 15 -21.25 46.63 -25.43
CA TRP A 15 -20.62 47.13 -24.20
C TRP A 15 -19.15 47.46 -24.40
N LEU A 16 -18.37 46.58 -25.05
CA LEU A 16 -16.97 46.83 -25.41
C LEU A 16 -16.83 48.05 -26.33
N ARG A 17 -17.73 48.23 -27.31
CA ARG A 17 -17.72 49.41 -28.20
C ARG A 17 -17.88 50.71 -27.42
N ARG A 18 -18.80 50.75 -26.44
CA ARG A 18 -18.98 51.92 -25.55
C ARG A 18 -17.78 52.15 -24.64
N TYR A 19 -17.21 51.09 -24.07
CA TYR A 19 -16.06 51.19 -23.17
C TYR A 19 -14.79 51.67 -23.90
N LEU A 20 -14.53 51.13 -25.10
CA LEU A 20 -13.39 51.51 -25.94
C LEU A 20 -13.45 52.97 -26.41
N VAL A 21 -14.64 53.53 -26.62
CA VAL A 21 -14.82 54.95 -27.03
C VAL A 21 -14.51 55.93 -25.89
N ASN A 22 -14.57 55.50 -24.63
CA ASN A 22 -14.26 56.34 -23.46
C ASN A 22 -12.78 56.32 -23.04
N LEU A 23 -11.94 55.49 -23.65
CA LEU A 23 -10.49 55.47 -23.40
C LEU A 23 -9.80 56.60 -24.17
N SER A 24 -9.09 57.51 -23.50
CA SER A 24 -8.55 58.74 -24.12
C SER A 24 -7.34 58.54 -25.05
N SER A 25 -6.54 57.49 -24.81
CA SER A 25 -5.32 57.22 -25.57
C SER A 25 -5.53 56.13 -26.61
N LYS A 26 -5.16 56.43 -27.87
CA LYS A 26 -5.20 55.47 -28.98
C LYS A 26 -4.40 54.20 -28.65
N MET A 27 -3.28 54.33 -27.94
CA MET A 27 -2.43 53.21 -27.54
C MET A 27 -3.15 52.22 -26.61
N VAL A 28 -3.91 52.74 -25.65
CA VAL A 28 -4.63 51.91 -24.66
C VAL A 28 -5.81 51.19 -25.32
N ARG A 29 -6.48 51.83 -26.29
CA ARG A 29 -7.52 51.16 -27.09
C ARG A 29 -6.95 49.96 -27.87
N THR A 30 -5.80 50.12 -28.50
CA THR A 30 -5.17 49.03 -29.26
C THR A 30 -4.74 47.89 -28.35
N CYS A 31 -4.18 48.18 -27.17
CA CYS A 31 -3.80 47.16 -26.20
C CYS A 31 -5.01 46.37 -25.65
N VAL A 32 -6.13 47.03 -25.35
CA VAL A 32 -7.34 46.36 -24.86
C VAL A 32 -7.98 45.47 -25.93
N VAL A 33 -8.01 45.91 -27.18
CA VAL A 33 -8.50 45.09 -28.30
C VAL A 33 -7.61 43.86 -28.52
N MET A 34 -6.29 44.02 -28.46
CA MET A 34 -5.34 42.89 -28.55
C MET A 34 -5.50 41.90 -27.39
N LEU A 35 -5.66 42.38 -26.15
CA LEU A 35 -5.91 41.52 -24.99
C LEU A 35 -7.23 40.74 -25.09
N VAL A 36 -8.30 41.38 -25.55
CA VAL A 36 -9.61 40.72 -25.72
C VAL A 36 -9.58 39.71 -26.86
N ALA A 37 -8.85 39.98 -27.95
CA ALA A 37 -8.66 39.03 -29.05
C ALA A 37 -7.93 37.76 -28.59
N VAL A 38 -6.89 37.89 -27.77
CA VAL A 38 -6.14 36.76 -27.18
C VAL A 38 -7.01 35.93 -26.22
N ILE A 39 -7.98 36.54 -25.54
CA ILE A 39 -8.89 35.84 -24.62
C ILE A 39 -9.99 35.07 -25.37
N PHE A 40 -10.44 35.56 -26.53
CA PHE A 40 -11.48 34.90 -27.34
C PHE A 40 -10.93 33.80 -28.27
N THR A 41 -9.65 33.84 -28.63
CA THR A 41 -8.97 32.72 -29.28
C THR A 41 -8.38 31.80 -28.20
N GLY A 42 -9.24 31.07 -27.49
CA GLY A 42 -8.79 29.94 -26.68
C GLY A 42 -8.08 28.93 -27.60
N PRO A 43 -7.02 28.24 -27.14
CA PRO A 43 -6.41 27.19 -27.94
C PRO A 43 -7.48 26.16 -28.30
N ALA A 44 -7.64 25.89 -29.59
CA ALA A 44 -8.35 24.69 -30.03
C ALA A 44 -7.61 23.52 -29.40
N ILE A 45 -8.25 22.82 -28.46
CA ILE A 45 -7.72 21.57 -27.94
C ILE A 45 -7.93 20.58 -29.07
N ASP A 46 -6.92 20.43 -29.92
CA ASP A 46 -6.94 19.43 -30.97
C ASP A 46 -7.03 18.06 -30.30
N ALA A 47 -8.14 17.37 -30.58
CA ALA A 47 -8.33 16.00 -30.17
C ALA A 47 -7.21 15.13 -30.78
N LEU A 48 -6.62 14.26 -29.95
CA LEU A 48 -5.60 13.34 -30.42
C LEU A 48 -6.27 12.18 -31.17
N LYS A 49 -5.61 11.70 -32.23
CA LYS A 49 -6.01 10.46 -32.89
C LYS A 49 -5.76 9.27 -31.97
N LEU A 50 -6.52 8.19 -32.18
CA LEU A 50 -6.25 6.90 -31.53
C LEU A 50 -4.78 6.47 -31.76
N PRO A 51 -4.06 6.01 -30.73
CA PRO A 51 -2.68 5.54 -30.89
C PRO A 51 -2.61 4.35 -31.84
N THR A 52 -1.53 4.26 -32.63
CA THR A 52 -1.35 3.23 -33.65
C THR A 52 -1.24 1.80 -33.11
N TYR A 53 -0.98 1.64 -31.82
CA TYR A 53 -0.95 0.33 -31.15
C TYR A 53 -2.35 -0.15 -30.72
N LEU A 54 -3.38 0.70 -30.81
CA LEU A 54 -4.78 0.29 -30.62
C LEU A 54 -5.49 0.30 -31.97
N ALA A 55 -6.13 -0.81 -32.30
CA ALA A 55 -7.00 -0.87 -33.46
C ALA A 55 -8.40 -0.34 -33.09
N PRO A 56 -9.00 0.53 -33.91
CA PRO A 56 -10.40 0.93 -33.71
C PRO A 56 -11.33 -0.26 -33.96
N CYS A 57 -12.48 -0.26 -33.30
CA CYS A 57 -13.51 -1.31 -33.48
C CYS A 57 -14.83 -0.68 -33.93
N SER A 58 -15.45 -1.19 -35.00
CA SER A 58 -16.71 -0.60 -35.46
C SER A 58 -17.78 -0.73 -34.37
N ARG A 59 -18.52 0.35 -34.11
CA ARG A 59 -19.66 0.33 -33.17
C ARG A 59 -20.82 -0.57 -33.63
N ASN A 60 -20.84 -0.93 -34.91
CA ASN A 60 -21.85 -1.79 -35.52
C ASN A 60 -21.37 -3.24 -35.68
N ASP A 61 -20.17 -3.57 -35.21
CA ASP A 61 -19.63 -4.92 -35.30
C ASP A 61 -20.43 -5.88 -34.39
N PRO A 62 -21.05 -6.95 -34.92
CA PRO A 62 -21.71 -7.95 -34.09
C PRO A 62 -20.74 -8.69 -33.15
N ASN A 63 -19.44 -8.70 -33.44
CA ASN A 63 -18.37 -9.32 -32.66
C ASN A 63 -17.47 -8.28 -31.97
N LEU A 64 -18.05 -7.17 -31.51
CA LEU A 64 -17.33 -6.07 -30.85
C LEU A 64 -16.41 -6.54 -29.72
N ASP A 65 -16.82 -7.53 -28.92
CA ASP A 65 -16.03 -8.10 -27.82
C ASP A 65 -14.73 -8.75 -28.33
N GLU A 66 -14.78 -9.46 -29.47
CA GLU A 66 -13.60 -10.09 -30.07
C GLU A 66 -12.65 -9.04 -30.65
N CYS A 67 -13.19 -8.03 -31.36
CA CYS A 67 -12.40 -6.91 -31.86
C CYS A 67 -11.69 -6.18 -30.71
N SER A 68 -12.42 -5.91 -29.64
CA SER A 68 -11.93 -5.19 -28.47
C SER A 68 -10.82 -5.95 -27.75
N LEU A 69 -10.98 -7.27 -27.58
CA LEU A 69 -9.94 -8.13 -27.01
C LEU A 69 -8.69 -8.13 -27.89
N LYS A 70 -8.84 -8.28 -29.21
CA LYS A 70 -7.71 -8.25 -30.16
C LYS A 70 -6.97 -6.91 -30.12
N SER A 71 -7.70 -5.80 -30.07
CA SER A 71 -7.13 -4.46 -29.95
C SER A 71 -6.38 -4.27 -28.63
N ALA A 72 -6.98 -4.72 -27.52
CA ALA A 72 -6.35 -4.67 -26.20
C ALA A 72 -5.06 -5.49 -26.14
N LEU A 73 -5.06 -6.71 -26.71
CA LEU A 73 -3.86 -7.56 -26.78
C LEU A 73 -2.76 -6.94 -27.64
N ALA A 74 -3.11 -6.32 -28.78
CA ALA A 74 -2.15 -5.63 -29.63
C ALA A 74 -1.53 -4.41 -28.93
N GLY A 75 -2.33 -3.68 -28.15
CA GLY A 75 -1.90 -2.49 -27.41
C GLY A 75 -1.18 -2.78 -26.09
N ALA A 76 -1.34 -3.98 -25.53
CA ALA A 76 -0.91 -4.31 -24.17
C ALA A 76 0.55 -3.92 -23.87
N SER A 77 1.49 -4.31 -24.73
CA SER A 77 2.93 -4.01 -24.53
C SER A 77 3.21 -2.50 -24.44
N SER A 78 2.53 -1.69 -25.25
CA SER A 78 2.69 -0.24 -25.25
C SER A 78 1.99 0.39 -24.04
N LEU A 79 0.81 -0.10 -23.67
CA LEU A 79 0.08 0.35 -22.49
C LEU A 79 0.88 0.09 -21.21
N PHE A 80 1.51 -1.09 -21.08
CA PHE A 80 2.32 -1.41 -19.90
C PHE A 80 3.57 -0.53 -19.74
N LYS A 81 4.21 -0.16 -20.86
CA LYS A 81 5.32 0.81 -20.86
C LYS A 81 4.87 2.24 -20.57
N GLY A 82 3.58 2.53 -20.76
CA GLY A 82 2.98 3.85 -20.67
C GLY A 82 3.15 4.67 -21.95
N ASP A 83 2.34 5.71 -22.07
CA ASP A 83 2.38 6.68 -23.16
C ASP A 83 2.05 8.08 -22.64
N ARG A 84 3.08 8.92 -22.54
CA ARG A 84 2.96 10.30 -22.05
C ARG A 84 2.05 11.16 -22.94
N THR A 85 1.99 10.86 -24.24
CA THR A 85 1.14 11.57 -25.20
C THR A 85 -0.33 11.45 -24.80
N TYR A 86 -0.74 10.27 -24.34
CA TYR A 86 -2.09 9.97 -23.87
C TYR A 86 -2.23 10.04 -22.34
N ASN A 87 -1.24 10.59 -21.63
CA ASN A 87 -1.23 10.65 -20.16
C ASN A 87 -1.40 9.26 -19.48
N ILE A 88 -0.89 8.21 -20.13
CA ILE A 88 -0.87 6.86 -19.58
C ILE A 88 0.48 6.70 -18.88
N PRO A 89 0.52 6.53 -17.54
CA PRO A 89 1.75 6.26 -16.83
C PRO A 89 2.28 4.86 -17.19
N ALA A 90 3.55 4.59 -16.85
CA ALA A 90 4.02 3.21 -16.86
C ALA A 90 3.17 2.38 -15.89
N LEU A 91 2.73 1.21 -16.35
CA LEU A 91 1.92 0.28 -15.55
C LEU A 91 2.78 -0.83 -14.96
N ASP A 92 4.06 -0.92 -15.32
CA ASP A 92 5.02 -1.81 -14.65
C ASP A 92 6.42 -1.15 -14.48
N PRO A 93 6.80 -0.72 -13.26
CA PRO A 93 5.93 -0.65 -12.08
C PRO A 93 4.84 0.40 -12.23
N LEU A 94 3.60 0.05 -11.87
CA LEU A 94 2.55 1.04 -11.65
C LEU A 94 2.81 1.75 -10.32
N ARG A 95 2.99 3.07 -10.38
CA ARG A 95 3.26 3.90 -9.21
C ARG A 95 2.00 4.58 -8.70
N ILE A 96 1.65 4.35 -7.44
CA ILE A 96 0.53 5.01 -6.76
C ILE A 96 1.08 5.78 -5.56
N THR A 97 0.82 7.08 -5.49
CA THR A 97 1.42 7.94 -4.45
C THR A 97 0.92 7.60 -3.05
N LYS A 98 -0.39 7.37 -2.91
CA LYS A 98 -1.00 7.16 -1.60
C LYS A 98 -2.30 6.38 -1.72
N ILE A 99 -2.47 5.39 -0.85
CA ILE A 99 -3.76 4.75 -0.58
C ILE A 99 -4.00 4.86 0.92
N LYS A 100 -5.14 5.42 1.32
CA LYS A 100 -5.54 5.48 2.72
C LYS A 100 -6.82 4.66 2.90
N ILE A 101 -6.80 3.79 3.90
CA ILE A 101 -7.92 2.96 4.32
C ILE A 101 -8.22 3.34 5.76
N GLU A 102 -9.44 3.81 5.99
CA GLU A 102 -9.96 4.14 7.32
C GLU A 102 -11.20 3.27 7.53
N ASP A 103 -11.10 2.28 8.41
CA ASP A 103 -12.27 1.55 8.88
C ASP A 103 -12.86 2.28 10.10
N THR A 104 -13.95 3.02 9.87
CA THR A 104 -14.71 3.76 10.89
C THR A 104 -15.87 2.98 11.49
N SER A 105 -15.88 1.63 11.39
CA SER A 105 -16.93 0.84 12.04
C SER A 105 -16.93 1.05 13.57
N ALA A 106 -18.10 1.46 14.09
CA ALA A 106 -18.25 2.05 15.44
C ALA A 106 -17.96 1.11 16.63
N ASP A 107 -17.82 -0.20 16.39
CA ASP A 107 -17.84 -1.22 17.43
C ASP A 107 -16.50 -1.93 17.67
N SER A 108 -15.43 -1.51 17.00
CA SER A 108 -14.08 -1.96 17.28
C SER A 108 -13.09 -0.81 17.16
N THR A 109 -11.96 -0.87 17.87
CA THR A 109 -10.81 0.01 17.62
C THR A 109 -10.38 -0.16 16.16
N GLY A 110 -10.94 0.66 15.26
CA GLY A 110 -10.87 0.53 13.82
C GLY A 110 -9.45 0.50 13.26
N LEU A 111 -9.33 0.19 11.98
CA LEU A 111 -8.05 0.10 11.27
C LEU A 111 -7.80 1.37 10.47
N ASP A 112 -6.76 2.14 10.80
CA ASP A 112 -6.19 3.15 9.92
C ASP A 112 -4.91 2.58 9.31
N ILE A 113 -4.91 2.37 8.00
CA ILE A 113 -3.71 2.00 7.26
C ILE A 113 -3.51 2.95 6.09
N THR A 114 -2.32 3.53 6.03
CA THR A 114 -1.89 4.40 4.94
C THR A 114 -0.69 3.79 4.24
N PHE A 115 -0.83 3.51 2.96
CA PHE A 115 0.26 3.14 2.05
C PHE A 115 0.74 4.38 1.31
N ASN A 116 2.05 4.57 1.21
CA ASN A 116 2.68 5.66 0.47
C ASN A 116 3.74 5.09 -0.47
N ASP A 117 3.93 5.73 -1.63
CA ASP A 117 4.93 5.35 -2.63
C ASP A 117 4.80 3.86 -3.03
N LEU A 118 3.60 3.45 -3.44
CA LEU A 118 3.34 2.08 -3.86
C LEU A 118 3.92 1.85 -5.26
N ASP A 119 4.75 0.82 -5.41
CA ASP A 119 5.20 0.27 -6.67
C ASP A 119 4.56 -1.12 -6.86
N VAL A 120 3.74 -1.27 -7.90
CA VAL A 120 3.10 -2.55 -8.28
C VAL A 120 3.81 -3.13 -9.49
N HIS A 121 4.41 -4.30 -9.33
CA HIS A 121 5.18 -5.02 -10.36
C HIS A 121 4.47 -6.29 -10.83
N GLY A 122 4.72 -6.69 -12.08
CA GLY A 122 4.22 -7.92 -12.69
C GLY A 122 2.96 -7.74 -13.55
N LEU A 123 2.48 -6.50 -13.70
CA LEU A 123 1.34 -6.20 -14.57
C LEU A 123 1.67 -6.42 -16.05
N SER A 124 2.94 -6.31 -16.47
CA SER A 124 3.34 -6.58 -17.86
C SER A 124 3.08 -8.02 -18.32
N GLU A 125 3.06 -8.96 -17.37
CA GLU A 125 2.83 -10.39 -17.61
C GLU A 125 1.34 -10.77 -17.51
N ALA A 126 0.45 -9.79 -17.31
CA ALA A 126 -0.98 -10.02 -17.23
C ALA A 126 -1.55 -10.52 -18.57
N LYS A 127 -2.41 -11.54 -18.50
CA LYS A 127 -3.14 -12.09 -19.64
C LYS A 127 -4.53 -11.48 -19.67
N ILE A 128 -4.86 -10.76 -20.74
CA ILE A 128 -6.21 -10.25 -20.97
C ILE A 128 -7.09 -11.42 -21.40
N VAL A 129 -8.02 -11.82 -20.53
CA VAL A 129 -8.96 -12.92 -20.81
C VAL A 129 -10.21 -12.42 -21.52
N LYS A 130 -10.65 -11.20 -21.17
CA LYS A 130 -11.86 -10.61 -21.73
C LYS A 130 -11.75 -9.09 -21.78
N ALA A 131 -12.26 -8.50 -22.86
CA ALA A 131 -12.47 -7.07 -22.98
C ALA A 131 -13.82 -6.83 -23.66
N LYS A 132 -14.81 -6.38 -22.90
CA LYS A 132 -16.18 -6.18 -23.36
C LYS A 132 -16.55 -4.69 -23.24
N PHE A 133 -17.08 -4.15 -24.33
CA PHE A 133 -17.53 -2.75 -24.42
C PHE A 133 -19.04 -2.72 -24.67
N ASP A 134 -19.81 -2.46 -23.61
CA ASP A 134 -21.25 -2.26 -23.72
C ASP A 134 -21.53 -0.79 -24.04
N LEU A 135 -21.54 -0.47 -25.34
CA LEU A 135 -21.76 0.90 -25.83
C LEU A 135 -23.15 1.45 -25.47
N LYS A 136 -24.14 0.57 -25.27
CA LYS A 136 -25.53 0.96 -24.95
C LYS A 136 -25.65 1.37 -23.49
N ASN A 137 -25.11 0.56 -22.59
CA ASN A 137 -25.13 0.82 -21.15
C ASN A 137 -23.94 1.67 -20.69
N LYS A 138 -23.03 2.01 -21.61
CA LYS A 138 -21.80 2.78 -21.39
C LYS A 138 -20.90 2.17 -20.32
N LYS A 139 -20.63 0.88 -20.48
CA LYS A 139 -19.80 0.09 -19.56
C LYS A 139 -18.65 -0.59 -20.28
N ILE A 140 -17.53 -0.71 -19.58
CA ILE A 140 -16.35 -1.41 -20.05
C ILE A 140 -15.97 -2.43 -18.98
N ASN A 141 -15.84 -3.69 -19.39
CA ASN A 141 -15.50 -4.80 -18.50
C ASN A 141 -14.25 -5.48 -19.04
N ILE A 142 -13.19 -5.49 -18.24
CA ILE A 142 -11.91 -6.08 -18.59
C ILE A 142 -11.54 -7.11 -17.53
N ASP A 143 -11.35 -8.36 -17.96
CA ASP A 143 -10.92 -9.45 -17.09
C ASP A 143 -9.46 -9.79 -17.43
N LEU A 144 -8.62 -9.81 -16.40
CA LEU A 144 -7.18 -10.03 -16.48
C LEU A 144 -6.79 -11.13 -15.50
N THR A 145 -5.80 -11.94 -15.87
CA THR A 145 -5.18 -12.90 -14.95
C THR A 145 -3.69 -12.68 -14.86
N VAL A 146 -3.13 -12.77 -13.65
CA VAL A 146 -1.70 -12.55 -13.38
C VAL A 146 -1.16 -13.65 -12.48
N GLU A 147 -0.09 -14.31 -12.90
CA GLU A 147 0.52 -15.40 -12.15
C GLU A 147 1.21 -14.89 -10.87
N THR A 148 1.89 -13.75 -10.95
CA THR A 148 2.58 -13.13 -9.80
C THR A 148 2.53 -11.61 -9.88
N LEU A 149 2.06 -10.98 -8.80
CA LEU A 149 2.17 -9.54 -8.58
C LEU A 149 2.96 -9.27 -7.31
N MET A 150 3.88 -8.30 -7.37
CA MET A 150 4.65 -7.86 -6.22
C MET A 150 4.39 -6.38 -5.97
N ILE A 151 3.87 -6.07 -4.79
CA ILE A 151 3.62 -4.70 -4.35
C ILE A 151 4.65 -4.35 -3.28
N LYS A 152 5.33 -3.23 -3.46
CA LYS A 152 6.22 -2.63 -2.46
C LYS A 152 5.69 -1.26 -2.09
N SER A 153 5.69 -0.94 -0.81
CA SER A 153 5.16 0.34 -0.33
C SER A 153 5.78 0.71 1.01
N LYS A 154 5.81 2.00 1.33
CA LYS A 154 5.90 2.44 2.72
C LYS A 154 4.51 2.39 3.34
N TYR A 155 4.42 2.08 4.63
CA TYR A 155 3.13 2.00 5.31
C TYR A 155 3.18 2.69 6.67
N VAL A 156 2.01 3.14 7.12
CA VAL A 156 1.72 3.51 8.51
C VAL A 156 0.42 2.81 8.87
N ILE A 157 0.42 2.06 9.97
CA ILE A 157 -0.75 1.34 10.47
C ILE A 157 -0.96 1.65 11.94
N ASP A 158 -2.20 1.85 12.33
CA ASP A 158 -2.63 1.94 13.73
C ASP A 158 -4.05 1.39 13.84
N GLY A 159 -4.26 0.46 14.76
CA GLY A 159 -5.57 -0.12 14.98
C GLY A 159 -5.51 -1.61 15.29
N LYS A 160 -6.47 -2.35 14.77
CA LYS A 160 -6.63 -3.78 15.04
C LYS A 160 -6.96 -4.53 13.77
N ILE A 161 -6.25 -5.64 13.54
CA ILE A 161 -6.55 -6.60 12.49
C ILE A 161 -7.10 -7.86 13.15
N LEU A 162 -8.36 -8.21 12.88
CA LEU A 162 -9.08 -9.29 13.55
C LEU A 162 -9.09 -9.09 15.08
N ILE A 163 -8.35 -9.93 15.82
CA ILE A 163 -8.17 -9.81 17.27
C ILE A 163 -6.86 -9.12 17.66
N LEU A 164 -5.97 -8.86 16.70
CA LEU A 164 -4.60 -8.46 16.94
C LEU A 164 -4.45 -6.94 16.88
N PRO A 165 -4.11 -6.25 17.99
CA PRO A 165 -3.71 -4.85 17.93
C PRO A 165 -2.42 -4.74 17.12
N ILE A 166 -2.41 -3.84 16.14
CA ILE A 166 -1.28 -3.63 15.25
C ILE A 166 -0.99 -2.14 15.15
N LYS A 167 0.29 -1.81 15.25
CA LYS A 167 0.81 -0.47 15.04
C LYS A 167 2.13 -0.60 14.35
N GLY A 168 2.49 0.29 13.45
CA GLY A 168 3.74 0.14 12.71
C GLY A 168 3.92 1.22 11.67
N ASN A 169 5.18 1.46 11.32
CA ASN A 169 5.58 2.39 10.30
C ASN A 169 6.90 1.90 9.71
N GLY A 170 6.90 1.58 8.42
CA GLY A 170 8.07 1.04 7.75
C GLY A 170 7.79 0.65 6.32
N ASP A 171 8.55 -0.31 5.81
CA ASP A 171 8.35 -0.87 4.48
C ASP A 171 7.43 -2.10 4.55
N CYS A 172 6.61 -2.26 3.51
CA CYS A 172 5.73 -3.39 3.30
C CYS A 172 5.98 -4.00 1.93
N SER A 173 5.92 -5.33 1.86
CA SER A 173 5.92 -6.10 0.63
C SER A 173 4.75 -7.07 0.64
N LEU A 174 3.96 -7.06 -0.43
CA LEU A 174 2.88 -8.00 -0.67
C LEU A 174 3.20 -8.78 -1.94
N ASN A 175 3.12 -10.10 -1.89
CA ASN A 175 3.20 -10.95 -3.08
C ASN A 175 1.87 -11.66 -3.27
N LEU A 176 1.25 -11.43 -4.42
CA LEU A 176 -0.01 -12.05 -4.80
C LEU A 176 0.30 -13.10 -5.86
N THR A 177 -0.27 -14.29 -5.73
CA THR A 177 -0.10 -15.39 -6.69
C THR A 177 -1.45 -15.82 -7.23
N ASN A 178 -1.52 -16.07 -8.54
CA ASN A 178 -2.73 -16.43 -9.27
C ASN A 178 -3.87 -15.44 -8.97
N ALA A 179 -3.70 -14.19 -9.42
CA ALA A 179 -4.69 -13.14 -9.25
C ALA A 179 -5.60 -13.07 -10.48
N ASP A 180 -6.90 -13.25 -10.26
CA ASP A 180 -7.95 -12.98 -11.23
C ASP A 180 -8.53 -11.59 -10.94
N ILE A 181 -8.45 -10.67 -11.89
CA ILE A 181 -8.78 -9.25 -11.70
C ILE A 181 -9.87 -8.87 -12.69
N LYS A 182 -10.95 -8.25 -12.19
CA LYS A 182 -12.07 -7.76 -12.99
C LYS A 182 -12.18 -6.25 -12.81
N VAL A 183 -11.99 -5.53 -13.90
CA VAL A 183 -12.09 -4.07 -13.95
C VAL A 183 -13.40 -3.71 -14.62
N ASN A 184 -14.23 -2.95 -13.92
CA ASN A 184 -15.48 -2.42 -14.45
C ASN A 184 -15.41 -0.90 -14.48
N LEU A 185 -15.59 -0.29 -15.64
CA LEU A 185 -15.64 1.16 -15.81
C LEU A 185 -17.03 1.57 -16.32
N ASP A 186 -17.57 2.62 -15.73
CA ASP A 186 -18.75 3.32 -16.21
C ASP A 186 -18.31 4.63 -16.85
N TYR A 187 -18.89 4.99 -18.00
CA TYR A 187 -18.57 6.24 -18.69
C TYR A 187 -19.81 6.98 -19.20
N GLU A 188 -19.63 8.25 -19.50
CA GLU A 188 -20.59 9.07 -20.22
C GLU A 188 -19.95 9.71 -21.45
N LEU A 189 -20.76 10.13 -22.42
CA LEU A 189 -20.27 10.89 -23.57
C LEU A 189 -20.41 12.37 -23.26
N VAL A 190 -19.32 13.11 -23.37
CA VAL A 190 -19.26 14.55 -23.13
C VAL A 190 -18.73 15.26 -24.37
N ASN A 191 -19.38 16.36 -24.74
CA ASN A 191 -18.89 17.21 -25.83
C ASN A 191 -17.70 18.03 -25.37
N LYS A 192 -16.57 17.90 -26.07
CA LYS A 192 -15.40 18.76 -25.92
C LYS A 192 -15.09 19.40 -27.27
N GLY A 193 -15.44 20.67 -27.41
CA GLY A 193 -15.49 21.32 -28.72
C GLY A 193 -16.54 20.65 -29.59
N ASP A 194 -16.15 20.27 -30.81
CA ASP A 194 -17.04 19.65 -31.79
C ASP A 194 -17.04 18.12 -31.76
N LYS A 195 -16.37 17.50 -30.78
CA LYS A 195 -16.20 16.05 -30.69
C LYS A 195 -16.67 15.49 -29.34
N GLU A 196 -17.38 14.36 -29.39
CA GLU A 196 -17.74 13.58 -28.21
C GLU A 196 -16.53 12.78 -27.70
N HIS A 197 -16.30 12.81 -26.39
CA HIS A 197 -15.27 12.04 -25.71
C HIS A 197 -15.92 11.18 -24.62
N MET A 198 -15.30 10.04 -24.29
CA MET A 198 -15.73 9.22 -23.16
C MET A 198 -15.17 9.82 -21.87
N SER A 199 -16.04 10.17 -20.92
CA SER A 199 -15.67 10.61 -19.59
C SER A 199 -15.97 9.50 -18.59
N VAL A 200 -14.94 8.96 -17.94
CA VAL A 200 -15.11 7.88 -16.97
C VAL A 200 -15.75 8.43 -15.69
N THR A 201 -16.96 7.97 -15.38
CA THR A 201 -17.73 8.42 -14.22
C THR A 201 -17.51 7.51 -13.02
N GLY A 202 -17.36 6.21 -13.24
CA GLY A 202 -17.20 5.20 -12.19
C GLY A 202 -16.15 4.15 -12.52
N SER A 203 -15.58 3.57 -11.47
CA SER A 203 -14.64 2.44 -11.56
C SER A 203 -14.87 1.49 -10.40
N LYS A 204 -14.95 0.21 -10.69
CA LYS A 204 -14.97 -0.86 -9.69
C LYS A 204 -13.91 -1.88 -10.04
N LEU A 205 -13.27 -2.41 -9.01
CA LEU A 205 -12.27 -3.45 -9.12
C LEU A 205 -12.73 -4.60 -8.24
N ASP A 206 -12.79 -5.79 -8.81
CA ASP A 206 -12.95 -7.02 -8.06
C ASP A 206 -11.71 -7.88 -8.31
N PHE A 207 -11.23 -8.58 -7.30
CA PHE A 207 -10.11 -9.49 -7.44
C PHE A 207 -10.32 -10.76 -6.63
N ASP A 208 -9.81 -11.86 -7.14
CA ASP A 208 -9.71 -13.14 -6.44
C ASP A 208 -8.26 -13.61 -6.49
N LEU A 209 -7.75 -14.12 -5.38
CA LEU A 209 -6.32 -14.46 -5.22
C LEU A 209 -6.19 -15.93 -4.86
N GLY A 210 -5.27 -16.63 -5.52
CA GLY A 210 -4.88 -17.97 -5.08
C GLY A 210 -4.03 -17.95 -3.81
N LYS A 211 -3.21 -16.90 -3.62
CA LYS A 211 -2.39 -16.70 -2.42
C LYS A 211 -2.00 -15.24 -2.24
N LEU A 212 -1.88 -14.83 -0.98
CA LEU A 212 -1.30 -13.54 -0.58
C LEU A 212 -0.23 -13.76 0.49
N ASP A 213 1.02 -13.42 0.18
CA ASP A 213 2.11 -13.34 1.15
C ASP A 213 2.32 -11.89 1.57
N ILE A 214 2.21 -11.64 2.87
CA ILE A 214 2.26 -10.32 3.50
C ILE A 214 3.53 -10.20 4.33
N TYR A 215 4.25 -9.09 4.15
CA TYR A 215 5.37 -8.72 5.00
C TYR A 215 5.33 -7.24 5.34
N PHE A 216 5.20 -6.94 6.63
CA PHE A 216 5.41 -5.61 7.19
C PHE A 216 6.69 -5.60 8.02
N ASP A 217 7.60 -4.67 7.72
CA ASP A 217 8.76 -4.41 8.57
C ASP A 217 8.44 -3.38 9.65
N ASN A 218 9.24 -3.35 10.73
CA ASN A 218 9.10 -2.39 11.83
C ASN A 218 7.69 -2.32 12.43
N LEU A 219 6.98 -3.45 12.45
CA LEU A 219 5.78 -3.58 13.25
C LEU A 219 6.11 -3.28 14.73
N PHE A 220 5.15 -2.64 15.37
CA PHE A 220 5.17 -2.09 16.71
C PHE A 220 6.11 -0.91 16.92
N ASN A 221 6.72 -0.32 15.87
CA ASN A 221 7.58 0.86 15.96
C ASN A 221 8.71 0.76 17.00
N GLY A 222 9.15 -0.46 17.34
CA GLY A 222 10.06 -0.64 18.46
C GLY A 222 9.44 -0.30 19.82
N ASP A 223 8.14 -0.53 20.04
CA ASP A 223 7.44 -0.43 21.33
C ASP A 223 7.50 -1.74 22.12
N LYS A 224 8.19 -1.68 23.27
CA LYS A 224 8.64 -2.86 24.05
C LYS A 224 7.44 -3.58 24.63
N ALA A 225 6.43 -2.83 25.07
CA ALA A 225 5.26 -3.36 25.77
C ALA A 225 4.33 -4.18 24.86
N LEU A 226 4.25 -3.83 23.56
CA LEU A 226 3.41 -4.55 22.60
C LEU A 226 4.10 -5.78 22.02
N GLY A 227 5.43 -5.70 21.83
CA GLY A 227 6.25 -6.89 21.59
C GLY A 227 6.11 -7.90 22.73
N GLU A 228 6.16 -7.43 23.99
CA GLU A 228 6.02 -8.20 25.23
C GLU A 228 4.67 -8.93 25.37
N THR A 229 3.57 -8.37 24.87
CA THR A 229 2.25 -9.01 24.95
C THR A 229 2.13 -10.23 24.01
N LEU A 230 2.90 -10.25 22.91
CA LEU A 230 2.89 -11.32 21.91
C LEU A 230 4.01 -12.35 22.08
N VAL A 231 5.05 -12.04 22.88
CA VAL A 231 6.13 -12.97 23.23
C VAL A 231 5.62 -14.29 23.83
N PRO A 232 4.61 -14.32 24.74
CA PRO A 232 4.02 -15.56 25.23
C PRO A 232 3.42 -16.42 24.10
N ILE A 233 2.79 -15.79 23.11
CA ILE A 233 2.19 -16.47 21.95
C ILE A 233 3.30 -17.07 21.07
N ALA A 234 4.35 -16.30 20.75
CA ALA A 234 5.50 -16.76 19.97
C ALA A 234 6.29 -17.93 20.60
N ILE A 235 6.31 -18.02 21.94
CA ILE A 235 6.98 -19.09 22.70
C ILE A 235 6.06 -20.32 22.87
N SER A 236 4.74 -20.14 22.79
CA SER A 236 3.77 -21.23 22.91
C SER A 236 3.66 -22.11 21.65
N ILE A 237 4.18 -21.64 20.50
CA ILE A 237 4.19 -22.37 19.23
C ILE A 237 5.32 -23.43 19.24
N PRO A 238 5.01 -24.75 19.21
CA PRO A 238 6.03 -25.80 19.17
C PRO A 238 6.93 -25.66 17.93
N GLY A 239 8.25 -25.65 18.13
CA GLY A 239 9.23 -25.60 17.02
C GLY A 239 9.59 -24.21 16.50
N SER A 240 9.18 -23.11 17.17
CA SER A 240 9.54 -21.77 16.71
C SER A 240 11.06 -21.55 16.76
N ARG A 241 11.64 -21.02 15.67
CA ARG A 241 13.09 -20.67 15.62
C ARG A 241 13.45 -19.67 16.72
N THR A 242 12.51 -18.84 17.16
CA THR A 242 12.72 -17.92 18.29
C THR A 242 12.90 -18.68 19.60
N ALA A 243 12.03 -19.65 19.92
CA ALA A 243 12.17 -20.45 21.13
C ALA A 243 13.53 -21.17 21.16
N LEU A 244 13.97 -21.71 20.01
CA LEU A 244 15.31 -22.30 19.87
C LEU A 244 16.45 -21.30 20.00
N LYS A 245 16.37 -20.13 19.36
CA LYS A 245 17.42 -19.09 19.44
C LYS A 245 17.53 -18.52 20.85
N LEU A 246 16.41 -18.19 21.47
CA LEU A 246 16.35 -17.70 22.85
C LEU A 246 16.88 -18.77 23.83
N HIS A 247 16.44 -20.02 23.67
CA HIS A 247 16.99 -21.15 24.44
C HIS A 247 18.51 -21.29 24.23
N SER A 248 19.00 -21.19 22.99
CA SER A 248 20.44 -21.28 22.69
C SER A 248 21.25 -20.12 23.26
N HIS A 249 20.68 -18.91 23.30
CA HIS A 249 21.35 -17.71 23.80
C HIS A 249 21.40 -17.74 25.33
N VAL A 250 20.28 -18.05 25.99
CA VAL A 250 20.23 -18.27 27.45
C VAL A 250 21.15 -19.42 27.87
N CYS A 251 21.13 -20.54 27.15
CA CYS A 251 22.04 -21.67 27.42
C CYS A 251 23.51 -21.29 27.19
N ARG A 252 23.86 -20.52 26.16
CA ARG A 252 25.25 -20.07 25.91
C ARG A 252 25.74 -19.11 26.98
N LYS A 253 24.92 -18.13 27.36
CA LYS A 253 25.23 -17.17 28.43
C LYS A 253 25.42 -17.88 29.76
N TRP A 254 24.50 -18.79 30.09
CA TRP A 254 24.62 -19.61 31.29
C TRP A 254 25.86 -20.50 31.26
N LYS A 255 26.20 -21.10 30.10
CA LYS A 255 27.43 -21.89 29.92
C LYS A 255 28.70 -21.05 30.09
N ALA A 256 28.69 -19.78 29.66
CA ALA A 256 29.80 -18.85 29.84
C ALA A 256 29.94 -18.42 31.32
N GLU A 257 28.83 -18.11 32.00
CA GLU A 257 28.81 -17.76 33.42
C GLU A 257 29.21 -18.97 34.30
N SER A 258 28.75 -20.18 33.99
CA SER A 258 29.12 -21.40 34.74
C SER A 258 30.55 -21.87 34.46
N ALA A 259 31.10 -21.66 33.26
CA ALA A 259 32.52 -21.91 32.98
C ALA A 259 33.45 -21.02 33.83
N SER A 260 33.03 -19.79 34.14
CA SER A 260 33.78 -18.91 35.06
C SER A 260 33.76 -19.39 36.52
N VAL A 261 32.75 -20.19 36.89
CA VAL A 261 32.61 -20.79 38.23
C VAL A 261 33.37 -22.12 38.34
N SER A 262 33.45 -22.91 37.26
CA SER A 262 34.15 -24.21 37.29
C SER A 262 35.67 -24.09 37.36
N GLN A 263 36.26 -22.99 36.88
CA GLN A 263 37.69 -22.69 37.04
C GLN A 263 38.16 -22.56 38.51
N ARG A 264 37.24 -22.51 39.49
CA ARG A 264 37.56 -22.43 40.93
C ARG A 264 37.69 -23.77 41.66
N PHE A 265 37.50 -24.92 41.01
CA PHE A 265 37.51 -26.22 41.69
C PHE A 265 38.49 -27.24 41.07
N THR A 266 39.32 -27.86 41.90
CA THR A 266 40.39 -28.80 41.49
C THR A 266 39.92 -30.25 41.34
N ARG A 267 40.34 -30.85 40.21
CA ARG A 267 40.63 -32.26 39.81
C ARG A 267 39.87 -33.50 40.33
N SER A 268 39.04 -33.46 41.37
CA SER A 268 38.34 -34.66 41.90
C SER A 268 36.87 -34.80 41.46
N ALA A 269 36.45 -34.16 40.36
CA ALA A 269 35.04 -33.96 40.05
C ALA A 269 34.57 -34.51 38.68
N ASN A 270 35.34 -35.36 38.00
CA ASN A 270 35.01 -35.69 36.59
C ASN A 270 33.80 -36.62 36.38
N GLU A 271 33.42 -37.45 37.36
CA GLU A 271 32.17 -38.25 37.25
C GLU A 271 30.94 -37.49 37.78
N ALA A 272 31.12 -36.67 38.83
CA ALA A 272 30.07 -35.81 39.36
C ALA A 272 29.67 -34.69 38.37
N VAL A 273 30.61 -34.19 37.57
CA VAL A 273 30.34 -33.16 36.56
C VAL A 273 29.48 -33.67 35.41
N CYS A 274 29.61 -34.93 34.97
CA CYS A 274 28.74 -35.49 33.94
C CYS A 274 27.29 -35.69 34.43
N PHE A 275 27.12 -36.14 35.68
CA PHE A 275 25.79 -36.26 36.31
C PHE A 275 25.17 -34.89 36.63
N LEU A 276 25.97 -33.91 37.06
CA LEU A 276 25.56 -32.53 37.23
C LEU A 276 25.19 -31.89 35.90
N MET A 277 25.94 -32.10 34.82
CA MET A 277 25.61 -31.53 33.50
C MET A 277 24.31 -32.11 32.92
N ALA A 278 24.01 -33.39 33.16
CA ALA A 278 22.72 -33.98 32.79
C ALA A 278 21.55 -33.44 33.66
N ALA A 279 21.75 -33.30 34.97
CA ALA A 279 20.79 -32.69 35.89
C ALA A 279 20.65 -31.16 35.69
N GLU A 280 21.67 -30.50 35.15
CA GLU A 280 21.72 -29.08 34.79
C GLU A 280 21.02 -28.82 33.45
N ARG A 281 21.01 -29.78 32.52
CA ARG A 281 20.21 -29.71 31.29
C ARG A 281 18.71 -29.73 31.58
N MET A 282 18.26 -30.55 32.53
CA MET A 282 16.88 -30.51 33.04
C MET A 282 16.59 -29.24 33.84
N ARG A 283 17.50 -28.83 34.74
CA ARG A 283 17.37 -27.54 35.46
C ARG A 283 17.39 -26.34 34.53
N CYS A 284 18.04 -26.38 33.38
CA CYS A 284 18.04 -25.29 32.40
C CYS A 284 16.65 -25.11 31.77
N GLN A 285 15.87 -26.18 31.56
CA GLN A 285 14.47 -26.07 31.13
C GLN A 285 13.56 -25.49 32.24
N THR A 286 13.72 -25.94 33.49
CA THR A 286 12.90 -25.45 34.62
C THR A 286 13.27 -24.03 35.03
N ARG A 287 14.57 -23.70 34.97
CA ARG A 287 15.13 -22.37 35.26
C ARG A 287 14.91 -21.41 34.10
N MET A 288 14.85 -21.85 32.84
CA MET A 288 14.34 -21.05 31.72
C MET A 288 12.88 -20.64 31.95
N ARG A 289 11.99 -21.53 32.42
CA ARG A 289 10.62 -21.13 32.81
C ARG A 289 10.59 -20.14 33.97
N THR A 290 11.49 -20.29 34.93
CA THR A 290 11.55 -19.45 36.14
C THR A 290 12.21 -18.10 35.86
N ASP A 291 13.21 -18.06 34.99
CA ASP A 291 13.93 -16.87 34.53
C ASP A 291 13.15 -16.15 33.43
N LEU A 292 12.33 -16.82 32.61
CA LEU A 292 11.31 -16.16 31.78
C LEU A 292 10.23 -15.53 32.67
N ARG A 293 9.75 -16.23 33.71
CA ARG A 293 8.83 -15.63 34.69
C ARG A 293 9.47 -14.44 35.42
N ARG A 294 10.74 -14.54 35.84
CA ARG A 294 11.47 -13.44 36.50
C ARG A 294 11.85 -12.32 35.54
N LEU A 295 12.11 -12.60 34.26
CA LEU A 295 12.28 -11.59 33.22
C LEU A 295 10.96 -10.86 33.03
N VAL A 296 9.86 -11.57 32.78
CA VAL A 296 8.52 -10.97 32.64
C VAL A 296 8.18 -10.12 33.88
N LEU A 297 8.46 -10.60 35.09
CA LEU A 297 8.24 -9.85 36.33
C LEU A 297 9.24 -8.68 36.54
N ARG A 298 10.48 -8.77 36.07
CA ARG A 298 11.45 -7.65 36.08
C ARG A 298 11.17 -6.61 35.00
N PHE A 299 10.64 -7.01 33.86
CA PHE A 299 10.19 -6.14 32.77
C PHE A 299 8.93 -5.37 33.18
N ASP A 300 7.98 -6.04 33.85
CA ASP A 300 6.80 -5.42 34.47
C ASP A 300 7.16 -4.42 35.60
N TRP A 301 8.28 -4.68 36.30
CA TRP A 301 8.85 -3.76 37.28
C TRP A 301 9.59 -2.57 36.64
N LEU A 302 10.35 -2.79 35.56
CA LEU A 302 11.06 -1.74 34.81
C LEU A 302 10.09 -0.80 34.08
N SER A 303 8.99 -1.33 33.54
CA SER A 303 7.93 -0.53 32.91
C SER A 303 7.21 0.37 33.93
N ARG A 304 6.94 -0.14 35.15
CA ARG A 304 6.47 0.68 36.28
C ARG A 304 7.50 1.70 36.75
N ALA A 305 8.77 1.35 36.77
CA ALA A 305 9.86 2.26 37.15
C ALA A 305 10.03 3.41 36.13
N GLU A 306 9.78 3.17 34.84
CA GLU A 306 9.80 4.19 33.79
C GLU A 306 8.56 5.10 33.83
N HIS A 307 7.38 4.55 34.18
CA HIS A 307 6.18 5.32 34.49
C HIS A 307 6.36 6.22 35.73
N LEU A 308 7.06 5.74 36.77
CA LEU A 308 7.43 6.51 37.95
C LEU A 308 8.49 7.58 37.63
N ARG A 309 9.38 7.32 36.66
CA ARG A 309 10.39 8.28 36.19
C ARG A 309 9.77 9.47 35.44
N GLN A 310 8.66 9.28 34.73
CA GLN A 310 7.87 10.37 34.13
C GLN A 310 7.07 11.18 35.17
N SER A 311 6.88 10.66 36.39
CA SER A 311 6.16 11.32 37.49
C SER A 311 7.04 12.19 38.41
N GLY A 312 8.34 12.35 38.12
CA GLY A 312 9.17 13.39 38.72
C GLY A 312 9.64 13.18 40.16
N GLN A 313 9.83 11.93 40.64
CA GLN A 313 10.48 11.67 41.93
C GLN A 313 11.99 11.42 41.81
N SER A 314 12.77 11.99 42.73
CA SER A 314 14.20 12.22 42.66
C SER A 314 15.07 10.96 42.75
N ARG A 315 16.15 10.98 41.97
CA ARG A 315 17.31 10.08 42.02
C ARG A 315 17.97 10.15 43.39
N ASP A 316 18.14 9.01 44.04
CA ASP A 316 19.40 8.60 44.65
C ASP A 316 19.40 7.07 44.84
N GLU A 317 20.58 6.46 44.68
CA GLU A 317 20.88 5.03 44.74
C GLU A 317 20.40 4.13 43.58
N LEU A 318 21.13 4.14 42.46
CA LEU A 318 21.30 2.96 41.61
C LEU A 318 22.70 3.00 41.00
N ASN A 319 23.70 2.63 41.81
CA ASN A 319 25.03 2.30 41.31
C ASN A 319 25.00 0.90 40.70
N PHE A 320 25.08 0.80 39.37
CA PHE A 320 25.35 -0.46 38.68
C PHE A 320 26.56 -0.28 37.76
N SER A 321 27.68 -0.90 38.14
CA SER A 321 28.89 -1.03 37.33
C SER A 321 28.77 -2.24 36.38
N GLY A 322 29.07 -2.03 35.10
CA GLY A 322 29.57 -3.09 34.21
C GLY A 322 28.54 -3.84 33.35
N THR A 323 28.76 -3.78 32.03
CA THR A 323 28.35 -4.75 30.98
C THR A 323 26.86 -5.03 30.67
N ALA A 324 25.88 -4.54 31.42
CA ALA A 324 24.46 -4.89 31.17
C ALA A 324 23.79 -4.25 29.92
N ARG A 325 24.34 -3.17 29.34
CA ARG A 325 23.65 -2.35 28.31
C ARG A 325 23.59 -2.98 26.91
N ALA A 326 24.57 -3.80 26.53
CA ALA A 326 24.62 -4.40 25.19
C ALA A 326 23.71 -5.64 25.10
N ASP A 327 23.71 -6.47 26.14
CA ASP A 327 22.91 -7.69 26.22
C ASP A 327 21.41 -7.40 26.29
N GLU A 328 21.01 -6.35 27.01
CA GLU A 328 19.60 -5.94 27.11
C GLU A 328 19.06 -5.44 25.77
N ALA A 329 19.85 -4.65 25.04
CA ALA A 329 19.50 -4.21 23.69
C ALA A 329 19.41 -5.38 22.70
N GLU A 330 20.27 -6.40 22.83
CA GLU A 330 20.22 -7.59 21.98
C GLU A 330 19.00 -8.47 22.29
N ILE A 331 18.70 -8.71 23.57
CA ILE A 331 17.50 -9.45 24.01
C ILE A 331 16.23 -8.76 23.53
N LEU A 332 16.16 -7.43 23.68
CA LEU A 332 15.04 -6.64 23.19
C LEU A 332 14.90 -6.79 21.67
N ARG A 333 15.98 -6.62 20.89
CA ARG A 333 15.96 -6.83 19.44
C ARG A 333 15.47 -8.23 19.04
N MET A 334 15.89 -9.27 19.77
CA MET A 334 15.42 -10.63 19.52
C MET A 334 13.91 -10.78 19.80
N ALA A 335 13.41 -10.19 20.88
CA ALA A 335 11.99 -10.21 21.22
C ALA A 335 11.16 -9.48 20.15
N TYR A 336 11.59 -8.30 19.71
CA TYR A 336 10.94 -7.57 18.62
C TYR A 336 10.93 -8.31 17.30
N SER A 337 12.09 -8.83 16.88
CA SER A 337 12.18 -9.62 15.66
C SER A 337 11.19 -10.79 15.73
N SER A 338 11.09 -11.45 16.89
CA SER A 338 10.12 -12.53 17.05
C SER A 338 8.68 -12.07 16.97
N SER A 339 8.30 -10.97 17.62
CA SER A 339 6.91 -10.50 17.61
C SER A 339 6.50 -10.03 16.22
N ARG A 340 7.41 -9.37 15.47
CA ARG A 340 7.22 -9.05 14.05
C ARG A 340 7.06 -10.31 13.22
N ASP A 341 7.97 -11.28 13.37
CA ASP A 341 7.95 -12.52 12.59
C ASP A 341 6.68 -13.34 12.89
N SER A 342 6.24 -13.39 14.16
CA SER A 342 4.98 -14.00 14.58
C SER A 342 3.76 -13.26 14.04
N THR A 343 3.80 -11.94 13.99
CA THR A 343 2.69 -11.15 13.42
C THR A 343 2.59 -11.35 11.92
N ASN A 344 3.70 -11.23 11.18
CA ASN A 344 3.72 -11.55 9.76
C ASN A 344 3.28 -13.00 9.51
N LYS A 345 3.70 -13.95 10.34
CA LYS A 345 3.23 -15.33 10.25
C LYS A 345 1.70 -15.42 10.44
N PHE A 346 1.15 -14.75 11.46
CA PHE A 346 -0.29 -14.71 11.69
C PHE A 346 -1.05 -14.10 10.50
N LEU A 347 -0.55 -12.98 9.94
CA LEU A 347 -1.16 -12.36 8.76
C LEU A 347 -1.16 -13.32 7.55
N ASN A 348 -0.06 -14.03 7.34
CA ASN A 348 0.06 -15.03 6.27
C ASN A 348 -0.80 -16.28 6.50
N GLU A 349 -0.99 -16.73 7.75
CA GLU A 349 -1.87 -17.87 8.05
C GLU A 349 -3.35 -17.51 7.91
N ASN A 350 -3.70 -16.22 8.01
CA ASN A 350 -5.07 -15.72 7.95
C ASN A 350 -5.34 -14.86 6.71
N TRP A 351 -4.52 -14.96 5.66
CA TRP A 351 -4.55 -14.05 4.51
C TRP A 351 -5.91 -14.03 3.79
N GLU A 352 -6.62 -15.15 3.73
CA GLU A 352 -7.95 -15.25 3.09
C GLU A 352 -8.98 -14.35 3.79
N VAL A 353 -8.97 -14.37 5.12
CA VAL A 353 -9.85 -13.53 5.95
C VAL A 353 -9.49 -12.06 5.76
N LEU A 354 -8.19 -11.75 5.73
CA LEU A 354 -7.71 -10.39 5.49
C LEU A 354 -8.07 -9.88 4.09
N ALA A 355 -7.93 -10.71 3.07
CA ALA A 355 -8.30 -10.36 1.71
C ALA A 355 -9.81 -10.09 1.59
N LYS A 356 -10.64 -10.84 2.33
CA LYS A 356 -12.08 -10.63 2.38
C LYS A 356 -12.48 -9.34 3.11
N ASP A 357 -11.86 -9.07 4.26
CA ASP A 357 -12.24 -7.95 5.12
C ASP A 357 -11.64 -6.62 4.63
N LEU A 358 -10.37 -6.63 4.21
CA LEU A 358 -9.65 -5.43 3.77
C LEU A 358 -9.68 -5.23 2.25
N GLY A 359 -9.98 -6.29 1.48
CA GLY A 359 -9.96 -6.26 0.03
C GLY A 359 -10.85 -5.18 -0.59
N PRO A 360 -12.10 -4.96 -0.13
CA PRO A 360 -12.95 -3.89 -0.67
C PRO A 360 -12.33 -2.50 -0.57
N PHE A 361 -11.65 -2.19 0.54
CA PHE A 361 -11.00 -0.88 0.73
C PHE A 361 -9.77 -0.72 -0.17
N VAL A 362 -8.97 -1.78 -0.31
CA VAL A 362 -7.82 -1.80 -1.23
C VAL A 362 -8.32 -1.67 -2.67
N ALA A 363 -9.38 -2.40 -3.03
CA ALA A 363 -9.99 -2.37 -4.35
C ALA A 363 -10.46 -0.96 -4.73
N GLU A 364 -11.09 -0.23 -3.80
CA GLU A 364 -11.54 1.14 -4.02
C GLU A 364 -10.36 2.09 -4.30
N GLY A 365 -9.28 1.99 -3.52
CA GLY A 365 -8.07 2.79 -3.72
C GLY A 365 -7.42 2.55 -5.09
N ILE A 366 -7.33 1.29 -5.53
CA ILE A 366 -6.78 0.93 -6.84
C ILE A 366 -7.75 1.32 -7.97
N ALA A 367 -9.06 1.13 -7.79
CA ALA A 367 -10.07 1.52 -8.77
C ALA A 367 -9.99 3.01 -9.08
N ALA A 368 -9.76 3.86 -8.07
CA ALA A 368 -9.54 5.29 -8.28
C ALA A 368 -8.31 5.58 -9.15
N ALA A 369 -7.21 4.84 -8.99
CA ALA A 369 -6.02 4.97 -9.84
C ALA A 369 -6.32 4.52 -11.29
N ILE A 370 -7.02 3.39 -11.46
CA ILE A 370 -7.46 2.90 -12.78
C ILE A 370 -8.32 3.93 -13.49
N LYS A 371 -9.27 4.55 -12.77
CA LYS A 371 -10.13 5.62 -13.31
C LYS A 371 -9.30 6.78 -13.85
N GLN A 372 -8.28 7.23 -13.12
CA GLN A 372 -7.42 8.33 -13.59
C GLN A 372 -6.67 7.95 -14.86
N ILE A 373 -6.15 6.73 -14.94
CA ILE A 373 -5.42 6.23 -16.13
C ILE A 373 -6.36 6.14 -17.34
N ALA A 374 -7.53 5.52 -17.16
CA ALA A 374 -8.53 5.39 -18.22
C ALA A 374 -9.01 6.76 -18.71
N THR A 375 -9.24 7.70 -17.78
CA THR A 375 -9.60 9.08 -18.10
C THR A 375 -8.52 9.74 -18.94
N GLY A 376 -7.23 9.55 -18.64
CA GLY A 376 -6.12 10.16 -19.39
C GLY A 376 -6.17 9.90 -20.90
N LEU A 377 -6.48 8.65 -21.29
CA LEU A 377 -6.63 8.25 -22.68
C LEU A 377 -7.97 8.70 -23.28
N MET A 378 -9.08 8.41 -22.58
CA MET A 378 -10.44 8.64 -23.10
C MET A 378 -10.82 10.11 -23.20
N ASP A 379 -10.21 10.98 -22.38
CA ASP A 379 -10.42 12.43 -22.45
C ASP A 379 -9.74 13.09 -23.64
N LYS A 380 -8.73 12.43 -24.22
CA LYS A 380 -7.88 12.97 -25.30
C LYS A 380 -8.26 12.48 -26.68
N VAL A 381 -8.89 11.31 -26.76
CA VAL A 381 -9.25 10.66 -28.02
C VAL A 381 -10.78 10.69 -28.19
N PRO A 382 -11.29 11.15 -29.34
CA PRO A 382 -12.72 11.16 -29.62
C PRO A 382 -13.34 9.77 -29.58
N TYR A 383 -14.60 9.69 -29.16
CA TYR A 383 -15.36 8.44 -29.15
C TYR A 383 -15.44 7.79 -30.54
N GLU A 384 -15.56 8.61 -31.59
CA GLU A 384 -15.56 8.15 -32.99
C GLU A 384 -14.25 7.47 -33.43
N ASP A 385 -13.13 7.83 -32.81
CA ASP A 385 -11.82 7.26 -33.14
C ASP A 385 -11.62 5.89 -32.48
N PHE A 386 -12.22 5.65 -31.31
CA PHE A 386 -12.29 4.30 -30.73
C PHE A 386 -13.30 3.42 -31.46
N PHE A 387 -14.48 3.99 -31.70
CA PHE A 387 -15.64 3.28 -32.20
C PHE A 387 -16.23 3.92 -33.47
N PRO A 388 -15.56 3.83 -34.63
CA PRO A 388 -16.08 4.38 -35.87
C PRO A 388 -17.33 3.62 -36.35
N VAL A 389 -18.06 4.18 -37.31
CA VAL A 389 -19.23 3.51 -37.93
C VAL A 389 -18.78 2.31 -38.78
N SER A 390 -17.63 2.44 -39.45
CA SER A 390 -16.95 1.41 -40.23
C SER A 390 -15.44 1.55 -40.06
N VAL A 391 -14.71 0.42 -40.00
CA VAL A 391 -13.24 0.37 -39.90
C VAL A 391 -12.60 0.33 -41.28
#